data_AF-C3LU78-F1
#
_entry.id   AF-C3LU78-F1
#
_cell.length_a   1.000
_cell.length_b   1.000
_cell.length_c   1.000
_cell.angle_alpha   90.00
_cell.angle_beta   90.00
_cell.angle_gamma   90.00
#
_symmetry.space_group_name_H-M   'P 1'
#
loop_
_entity.id
_entity.type
_entity.pdbx_description
1 polymer ?
#
loop_
_entity_poly.entity_id
_entity_poly.type
_entity_poly.pdbx_seq_one_letter_code
_entity_poly.pdbx_strand_id
1 'polypeptide(L)'
;MRLKLPSTSNLSCYYRQATQPDGLEYPEGEIVPNDQLPPDAEGLQLNFCKTLACDNFGLSEAKHYVLQRVNPKRPAMVCRECGAFPPLLNNRDVVNELHRLRQLHSDGLPACHNPACPNTGLSVHTHKQLYHAFGYSGDRQRYRCKTCHSTFVDKWSGANHKLNFQESLLGLLFTGYSVREICRKLSINPKTFYDHLDHIASRCRRKLAMIDARWVNHAKAYQFASHYQPLQAHSHNGVYWIATGDAQTGYILCQHLNYSADEQPTGSLDHDPYQTPARFVPQGYAAEAQATPHKALTLLRERIDNRYQLILARANVEDPMGNLAQFHYPSKGAVIRPPYTSYAHYLHVLDMCDPGKRVSIFMPQDPLLRSAALSVSLSRIRCQNVDLMYVEEDPDWQAQSPLEKTDIVHMGWWRDRWAIAHSGTKAKGICYLAGSNPDPQHWLQHASIRQIEYYQNRFQLLFESFINEPRRKLRPGGIQPLLDIFRAWHNLCYQDKHGFTAAQNLGLSQHPLTLKELLS
;
A
#
# COMPACT_ATOMS: atom_id res chain seq x y z
N MET A 1 -17.44 -30.05 -18.23
CA MET A 1 -18.91 -30.06 -18.39
C MET A 1 -19.35 -28.60 -18.56
N ARG A 2 -19.71 -28.18 -19.78
CA ARG A 2 -20.08 -26.79 -20.09
C ARG A 2 -21.43 -26.47 -19.43
N LEU A 3 -21.41 -25.76 -18.30
CA LEU A 3 -22.64 -25.25 -17.68
C LEU A 3 -23.10 -24.02 -18.45
N LYS A 4 -24.26 -24.14 -19.11
CA LYS A 4 -24.99 -23.01 -19.71
C LYS A 4 -25.28 -21.97 -18.62
N LEU A 5 -24.85 -20.72 -18.84
CA LEU A 5 -25.30 -19.56 -18.08
C LEU A 5 -26.83 -19.40 -18.24
N PRO A 6 -27.56 -18.98 -17.19
CA PRO A 6 -28.98 -18.70 -17.31
C PRO A 6 -29.22 -17.47 -18.22
N SER A 7 -30.36 -17.48 -18.91
CA SER A 7 -30.78 -16.45 -19.86
C SER A 7 -30.85 -15.05 -19.23
N THR A 8 -30.60 -14.05 -20.07
CA THR A 8 -30.59 -12.59 -19.84
C THR A 8 -31.84 -12.00 -19.18
N SER A 9 -32.88 -12.79 -18.92
CA SER A 9 -34.14 -12.35 -18.30
C SER A 9 -34.10 -12.25 -16.76
N ASN A 10 -33.23 -13.00 -16.07
CA ASN A 10 -33.22 -13.06 -14.59
C ASN A 10 -32.29 -12.05 -13.89
N LEU A 11 -31.53 -11.24 -14.64
CA LEU A 11 -30.76 -10.11 -14.10
C LEU A 11 -31.62 -8.84 -13.92
N SER A 12 -32.84 -8.80 -14.49
CA SER A 12 -33.72 -7.64 -14.45
C SER A 12 -34.51 -7.46 -13.13
N CYS A 13 -34.63 -8.51 -12.30
CA CYS A 13 -35.47 -8.47 -11.10
C CYS A 13 -34.79 -7.89 -9.85
N TYR A 14 -33.45 -7.79 -9.80
CA TYR A 14 -32.74 -7.27 -8.62
C TYR A 14 -32.38 -5.79 -8.70
N TYR A 15 -32.61 -5.13 -9.86
CA TYR A 15 -32.34 -3.70 -10.05
C TYR A 15 -33.56 -2.78 -9.83
N ARG A 16 -34.70 -3.31 -9.37
CA ARG A 16 -35.91 -2.51 -9.07
C ARG A 16 -36.04 -2.01 -7.62
N GLN A 17 -35.14 -2.36 -6.70
CA GLN A 17 -35.27 -1.94 -5.29
C GLN A 17 -34.38 -0.76 -4.87
N ALA A 18 -33.69 -0.12 -5.82
CA ALA A 18 -33.00 1.15 -5.59
C ALA A 18 -33.37 2.16 -6.68
N THR A 19 -34.65 2.51 -6.77
CA THR A 19 -35.16 3.79 -7.31
C THR A 19 -36.69 3.82 -7.13
N GLN A 20 -37.15 4.71 -6.26
CA GLN A 20 -38.32 5.60 -6.39
C GLN A 20 -38.75 6.04 -4.98
N PRO A 21 -38.47 7.31 -4.66
CA PRO A 21 -39.58 8.24 -4.57
C PRO A 21 -39.43 9.29 -5.67
N ASP A 22 -40.56 9.60 -6.29
CA ASP A 22 -40.78 10.64 -7.28
C ASP A 22 -40.41 10.28 -8.73
N GLY A 23 -41.48 10.10 -9.53
CA GLY A 23 -41.46 9.77 -10.96
C GLY A 23 -40.96 10.92 -11.83
N LEU A 24 -39.66 11.18 -11.79
CA LEU A 24 -38.95 11.98 -12.78
C LEU A 24 -38.25 11.03 -13.77
N GLU A 25 -38.69 11.07 -15.03
CA GLU A 25 -37.93 10.51 -16.15
C GLU A 25 -36.60 11.25 -16.24
N TYR A 26 -35.48 10.53 -16.09
CA TYR A 26 -34.16 11.09 -16.35
C TYR A 26 -33.97 11.21 -17.87
N PRO A 27 -33.52 12.36 -18.39
CA PRO A 27 -33.24 12.51 -19.81
C PRO A 27 -32.15 11.50 -20.20
N GLU A 28 -32.29 10.90 -21.39
CA GLU A 28 -31.23 10.10 -22.03
C GLU A 28 -29.93 10.91 -21.95
N GLY A 29 -28.96 10.41 -21.18
CA GLY A 29 -27.70 11.11 -20.99
C GLY A 29 -27.02 11.34 -22.34
N GLU A 30 -26.68 12.58 -22.64
CA GLU A 30 -25.95 12.97 -23.84
C GLU A 30 -24.71 12.08 -24.02
N ILE A 31 -24.67 11.33 -25.12
CA ILE A 31 -23.50 10.55 -25.53
C ILE A 31 -22.44 11.56 -25.98
N VAL A 32 -21.45 11.81 -25.13
CA VAL A 32 -20.41 12.81 -25.38
C VAL A 32 -19.48 12.32 -26.52
N PRO A 33 -19.06 13.17 -27.48
CA PRO A 33 -18.41 12.74 -28.74
C PRO A 33 -17.00 12.13 -28.62
N ASN A 34 -16.46 11.96 -27.42
CA ASN A 34 -15.16 11.33 -27.21
C ASN A 34 -15.32 10.16 -26.21
N ASP A 35 -15.78 9.04 -26.75
CA ASP A 35 -15.74 7.69 -26.16
C ASP A 35 -14.29 7.22 -25.97
N GLN A 36 -13.47 7.97 -25.23
CA GLN A 36 -12.08 7.63 -24.97
C GLN A 36 -11.84 7.50 -23.47
N LEU A 37 -11.13 6.45 -23.08
CA LEU A 37 -10.61 6.30 -21.73
C LEU A 37 -9.54 7.36 -21.47
N PRO A 38 -9.21 7.69 -20.20
CA PRO A 38 -8.05 8.52 -19.91
C PRO A 38 -6.81 7.98 -20.62
N PRO A 39 -5.99 8.87 -21.21
CA PRO A 39 -4.85 8.47 -22.04
C PRO A 39 -3.89 7.60 -21.25
N ASP A 40 -3.18 6.70 -21.93
CA ASP A 40 -2.08 5.96 -21.31
C ASP A 40 -0.94 6.92 -20.91
N ALA A 41 -0.08 6.47 -20.03
CA ALA A 41 1.13 7.20 -19.66
C ALA A 41 2.31 6.24 -19.58
N GLU A 42 3.31 6.41 -20.45
CA GLU A 42 4.51 5.55 -20.46
C GLU A 42 4.18 4.06 -20.63
N GLY A 43 3.17 3.76 -21.46
CA GLY A 43 2.68 2.40 -21.68
C GLY A 43 1.82 1.84 -20.54
N LEU A 44 1.54 2.63 -19.50
CA LEU A 44 0.65 2.27 -18.41
C LEU A 44 -0.80 2.66 -18.76
N GLN A 45 -1.67 1.65 -18.88
CA GLN A 45 -3.12 1.83 -18.97
C GLN A 45 -3.82 0.99 -17.90
N LEU A 46 -4.48 1.68 -16.97
CA LEU A 46 -5.12 1.09 -15.79
C LEU A 46 -6.65 1.12 -15.87
N ASN A 47 -7.24 1.77 -16.87
CA ASN A 47 -8.68 1.87 -17.03
C ASN A 47 -9.20 0.68 -17.83
N PHE A 48 -9.64 -0.36 -17.12
CA PHE A 48 -10.24 -1.56 -17.71
C PHE A 48 -11.06 -2.34 -16.68
N CYS A 49 -11.85 -3.32 -17.13
CA CYS A 49 -12.66 -4.17 -16.27
C CYS A 49 -11.81 -4.99 -15.29
N LYS A 50 -12.11 -4.90 -13.99
CA LYS A 50 -11.40 -5.64 -12.91
C LYS A 50 -12.13 -6.92 -12.46
N THR A 51 -13.09 -7.39 -13.26
CA THR A 51 -13.82 -8.64 -13.01
C THR A 51 -13.13 -9.76 -13.77
N LEU A 52 -12.43 -10.66 -13.07
CA LEU A 52 -11.58 -11.68 -13.71
C LEU A 52 -12.33 -12.66 -14.63
N ALA A 53 -13.58 -12.97 -14.32
CA ALA A 53 -14.41 -13.87 -15.13
C ALA A 53 -15.06 -13.17 -16.34
N CYS A 54 -14.80 -11.87 -16.54
CA CYS A 54 -15.38 -11.09 -17.62
C CYS A 54 -14.46 -11.10 -18.84
N ASP A 55 -15.02 -11.26 -20.05
CA ASP A 55 -14.26 -11.26 -21.30
C ASP A 55 -13.53 -9.93 -21.55
N ASN A 56 -14.06 -8.82 -21.02
CA ASN A 56 -13.40 -7.51 -21.05
C ASN A 56 -12.29 -7.32 -20.00
N PHE A 57 -11.93 -8.32 -19.21
CA PHE A 57 -10.87 -8.20 -18.20
C PHE A 57 -9.52 -7.83 -18.85
N GLY A 58 -8.93 -6.71 -18.42
CA GLY A 58 -7.64 -6.25 -18.96
C GLY A 58 -7.71 -5.68 -20.38
N LEU A 59 -8.90 -5.49 -20.96
CA LEU A 59 -9.09 -4.84 -22.26
C LEU A 59 -9.38 -3.35 -22.05
N SER A 60 -8.63 -2.49 -22.73
CA SER A 60 -8.66 -1.03 -22.52
C SER A 60 -9.19 -0.26 -23.72
N GLU A 61 -9.83 -0.94 -24.68
CA GLU A 61 -10.54 -0.27 -25.77
C GLU A 61 -11.88 0.28 -25.26
N ALA A 62 -12.12 1.57 -25.49
CA ALA A 62 -13.31 2.25 -24.97
C ALA A 62 -14.64 1.64 -25.43
N LYS A 63 -14.67 0.96 -26.59
CA LYS A 63 -15.83 0.20 -27.10
C LYS A 63 -16.39 -0.82 -26.11
N HIS A 64 -15.56 -1.31 -25.18
CA HIS A 64 -15.96 -2.27 -24.14
C HIS A 64 -16.75 -1.62 -23.00
N TYR A 65 -16.86 -0.29 -23.00
CA TYR A 65 -17.38 0.48 -21.89
C TYR A 65 -18.45 1.50 -22.31
N VAL A 66 -19.27 1.89 -21.33
CA VAL A 66 -20.09 3.09 -21.38
C VAL A 66 -19.49 4.09 -20.39
N LEU A 67 -19.14 5.28 -20.87
CA LEU A 67 -18.61 6.34 -20.03
C LEU A 67 -19.75 7.25 -19.59
N GLN A 68 -20.00 7.30 -18.28
CA GLN A 68 -21.04 8.13 -17.69
C GLN A 68 -20.40 9.35 -17.05
N ARG A 69 -20.78 10.54 -17.54
CA ARG A 69 -20.36 11.84 -16.99
C ARG A 69 -21.51 12.61 -16.33
N VAL A 70 -22.66 11.95 -16.15
CA VAL A 70 -23.89 12.56 -15.64
C VAL A 70 -23.71 13.13 -14.23
N ASN A 71 -22.84 12.53 -13.42
CA ASN A 71 -22.37 13.12 -12.18
C ASN A 71 -20.93 13.60 -12.36
N PRO A 72 -20.68 14.93 -12.52
CA PRO A 72 -19.34 15.49 -12.65
C PRO A 72 -18.42 15.12 -11.49
N LYS A 73 -18.97 14.84 -10.31
CA LYS A 73 -18.23 14.42 -9.12
C LYS A 73 -17.69 13.00 -9.20
N ARG A 74 -18.30 12.18 -10.06
CA ARG A 74 -18.04 10.73 -10.17
C ARG A 74 -18.14 10.30 -11.63
N PRO A 75 -17.18 10.67 -12.49
CA PRO A 75 -17.08 10.06 -13.81
C PRO A 75 -16.92 8.56 -13.62
N ALA A 76 -17.84 7.79 -14.21
CA ALA A 76 -17.90 6.35 -14.04
C ALA A 76 -17.73 5.65 -15.40
N MET A 77 -17.04 4.52 -15.37
CA MET A 77 -16.94 3.61 -16.50
C MET A 77 -17.77 2.37 -16.18
N VAL A 78 -18.63 1.95 -17.09
CA VAL A 78 -19.44 0.73 -16.94
C VAL A 78 -19.00 -0.28 -17.99
N CYS A 79 -18.63 -1.49 -17.58
CA CYS A 79 -18.30 -2.57 -18.48
C CYS A 79 -19.56 -3.08 -19.20
N ARG A 80 -19.56 -3.10 -20.53
CA ARG A 80 -20.71 -3.57 -21.33
C ARG A 80 -21.00 -5.06 -21.18
N GLU A 81 -20.00 -5.85 -20.78
CA GLU A 81 -20.12 -7.30 -20.67
C GLU A 81 -20.69 -7.72 -19.30
N CYS A 82 -20.02 -7.34 -18.21
CA CYS A 82 -20.44 -7.78 -16.87
C CYS A 82 -21.18 -6.72 -16.05
N GLY A 83 -21.37 -5.49 -16.58
CA GLY A 83 -21.99 -4.39 -15.85
C GLY A 83 -21.18 -3.83 -14.68
N ALA A 84 -19.94 -4.29 -14.47
CA ALA A 84 -19.10 -3.76 -13.40
C ALA A 84 -18.73 -2.29 -13.63
N PHE A 85 -18.42 -1.58 -12.55
CA PHE A 85 -18.07 -0.16 -12.54
C PHE A 85 -16.60 0.04 -12.10
N PRO A 86 -15.60 -0.18 -12.98
CA PRO A 86 -14.21 -0.01 -12.58
C PRO A 86 -13.92 1.48 -12.32
N PRO A 87 -12.92 1.77 -11.47
CA PRO A 87 -12.46 3.12 -11.23
C PRO A 87 -11.95 3.73 -12.54
N LEU A 88 -12.14 5.03 -12.72
CA LEU A 88 -11.39 5.79 -13.70
C LEU A 88 -10.23 6.50 -13.01
N LEU A 89 -9.02 6.28 -13.51
CA LEU A 89 -7.78 6.85 -13.00
C LEU A 89 -7.09 7.67 -14.10
N ASN A 90 -6.46 8.76 -13.70
CA ASN A 90 -5.48 9.43 -14.54
C ASN A 90 -4.18 8.62 -14.51
N ASN A 91 -3.82 7.96 -15.62
CA ASN A 91 -2.63 7.10 -15.68
C ASN A 91 -1.33 7.90 -15.43
N ARG A 92 -1.24 9.13 -15.95
CA ARG A 92 -0.08 10.01 -15.75
C ARG A 92 0.13 10.30 -14.27
N ASP A 93 -0.94 10.49 -13.51
CA ASP A 93 -0.83 10.78 -12.09
C ASP A 93 -0.50 9.57 -11.21
N VAL A 94 -0.84 8.35 -11.67
CA VAL A 94 -0.31 7.12 -11.06
C VAL A 94 1.20 7.02 -11.30
N VAL A 95 1.68 7.35 -12.50
CA VAL A 95 3.12 7.40 -12.82
C VAL A 95 3.82 8.49 -11.98
N ASN A 96 3.24 9.69 -11.89
CA ASN A 96 3.75 10.76 -11.03
C ASN A 96 3.84 10.32 -9.56
N GLU A 97 2.86 9.55 -9.09
CA GLU A 97 2.86 9.03 -7.72
C GLU A 97 3.92 7.95 -7.54
N LEU A 98 4.09 7.04 -8.49
CA LEU A 98 5.17 6.06 -8.50
C LEU A 98 6.55 6.73 -8.42
N HIS A 99 6.79 7.79 -9.20
CA HIS A 99 8.05 8.53 -9.13
C HIS A 99 8.28 9.17 -7.75
N ARG A 100 7.25 9.79 -7.17
CA ARG A 100 7.33 10.36 -5.82
C ARG A 100 7.64 9.29 -4.77
N LEU A 101 6.96 8.15 -4.81
CA LEU A 101 7.20 7.04 -3.88
C LEU A 101 8.61 6.45 -4.03
N ARG A 102 9.09 6.28 -5.27
CA ARG A 102 10.48 5.86 -5.54
C ARG A 102 11.51 6.86 -5.01
N GLN A 103 11.27 8.15 -5.18
CA GLN A 103 12.13 9.20 -4.64
C GLN A 103 12.18 9.16 -3.11
N LEU A 104 11.04 9.00 -2.43
CA LEU A 104 11.00 8.86 -0.98
C LEU A 104 11.72 7.60 -0.50
N HIS A 105 11.54 6.47 -1.21
CA HIS A 105 12.20 5.22 -0.88
C HIS A 105 13.73 5.32 -0.99
N SER A 106 14.23 6.08 -1.97
CA SER A 106 15.67 6.28 -2.17
C SER A 106 16.23 7.57 -1.53
N ASP A 107 15.42 8.32 -0.79
CA ASP A 107 15.82 9.61 -0.25
C ASP A 107 17.01 9.51 0.70
N GLY A 108 18.02 10.34 0.45
CA GLY A 108 19.29 10.35 1.18
C GLY A 108 20.21 9.17 0.88
N LEU A 109 19.86 8.27 -0.06
CA LEU A 109 20.78 7.27 -0.56
C LEU A 109 21.81 7.91 -1.51
N PRO A 110 23.08 7.47 -1.49
CA PRO A 110 24.06 7.88 -2.48
C PRO A 110 23.63 7.44 -3.89
N ALA A 111 23.33 8.39 -4.78
CA ALA A 111 22.92 8.18 -6.17
C ALA A 111 23.31 9.36 -7.07
N CYS A 112 23.16 9.19 -8.40
CA CYS A 112 23.23 10.31 -9.34
C CYS A 112 22.06 11.29 -9.11
N HIS A 113 22.35 12.59 -9.09
CA HIS A 113 21.37 13.66 -8.91
C HIS A 113 21.22 14.57 -10.14
N ASN A 114 21.90 14.27 -11.25
CA ASN A 114 21.78 15.02 -12.49
C ASN A 114 20.45 14.68 -13.19
N PRO A 115 19.43 15.55 -13.23
CA PRO A 115 18.10 15.19 -13.73
C PRO A 115 18.05 14.65 -15.16
N ALA A 116 19.03 15.00 -16.01
CA ALA A 116 19.11 14.53 -17.38
C ALA A 116 19.82 13.17 -17.54
N CYS A 117 20.34 12.59 -16.45
CA CYS A 117 21.07 11.33 -16.48
C CYS A 117 20.11 10.13 -16.31
N PRO A 118 20.27 9.06 -17.10
CA PRO A 118 19.47 7.83 -16.92
C PRO A 118 19.73 7.14 -15.57
N ASN A 119 20.85 7.43 -14.90
CA ASN A 119 21.18 6.83 -13.60
C ASN A 119 20.58 7.61 -12.40
N THR A 120 19.79 8.65 -12.64
CA THR A 120 19.27 9.52 -11.57
C THR A 120 18.40 8.75 -10.58
N GLY A 121 18.67 8.94 -9.29
CA GLY A 121 17.94 8.23 -8.22
C GLY A 121 18.27 6.74 -8.07
N LEU A 122 19.08 6.16 -8.96
CA LEU A 122 19.52 4.76 -8.86
C LEU A 122 20.67 4.67 -7.85
N SER A 123 20.39 4.19 -6.64
CA SER A 123 21.36 4.11 -5.54
C SER A 123 22.59 3.25 -5.87
N VAL A 124 23.78 3.66 -5.40
CA VAL A 124 25.02 2.85 -5.52
C VAL A 124 24.92 1.49 -4.82
N HIS A 125 24.03 1.37 -3.83
CA HIS A 125 23.85 0.14 -3.05
C HIS A 125 23.16 -0.96 -3.87
N THR A 126 22.25 -0.56 -4.74
CA THR A 126 21.47 -1.49 -5.58
C THR A 126 21.97 -1.52 -7.03
N HIS A 127 22.69 -0.47 -7.46
CA HIS A 127 23.19 -0.31 -8.84
C HIS A 127 24.69 0.01 -8.88
N LYS A 128 25.50 -0.70 -8.09
CA LYS A 128 26.95 -0.48 -7.96
C LYS A 128 27.67 -0.41 -9.32
N GLN A 129 27.24 -1.21 -10.29
CA GLN A 129 27.79 -1.27 -11.64
C GLN A 129 27.73 0.06 -12.40
N LEU A 130 26.81 0.97 -12.04
CA LEU A 130 26.64 2.29 -12.68
C LEU A 130 27.62 3.34 -12.17
N TYR A 131 28.42 3.04 -11.14
CA TYR A 131 29.24 4.01 -10.43
C TYR A 131 30.69 3.55 -10.26
N HIS A 132 31.60 4.52 -10.18
CA HIS A 132 33.00 4.31 -9.83
C HIS A 132 33.27 4.96 -8.47
N ALA A 133 33.66 4.15 -7.47
CA ALA A 133 34.09 4.66 -6.17
C ALA A 133 35.52 5.20 -6.27
N PHE A 134 35.77 6.43 -5.83
CA PHE A 134 37.09 7.05 -5.91
C PHE A 134 37.36 8.00 -4.74
N GLY A 135 38.48 7.80 -4.04
CA GLY A 135 38.90 8.68 -2.95
C GLY A 135 37.86 8.88 -1.83
N TYR A 136 38.16 9.85 -0.95
CA TYR A 136 37.34 10.15 0.22
C TYR A 136 37.21 11.67 0.43
N SER A 137 36.06 12.10 0.99
CA SER A 137 35.86 13.41 1.62
C SER A 137 35.92 13.25 3.13
N GLY A 138 37.07 13.52 3.75
CA GLY A 138 37.32 13.07 5.12
C GLY A 138 37.37 11.54 5.14
N ASP A 139 36.47 10.91 5.89
CA ASP A 139 36.29 9.45 5.95
C ASP A 139 35.13 8.94 5.08
N ARG A 140 34.49 9.83 4.29
CA ARG A 140 33.31 9.49 3.49
C ARG A 140 33.67 9.15 2.05
N GLN A 141 33.12 8.06 1.53
CA GLN A 141 33.37 7.55 0.20
C GLN A 141 32.78 8.48 -0.86
N ARG A 142 33.57 8.82 -1.89
CA ARG A 142 33.05 9.52 -3.08
C ARG A 142 32.76 8.54 -4.21
N TYR A 143 31.76 8.89 -5.00
CA TYR A 143 31.32 8.14 -6.17
C TYR A 143 31.21 9.06 -7.38
N ARG A 144 31.53 8.51 -8.56
CA ARG A 144 31.33 9.15 -9.86
C ARG A 144 30.37 8.33 -10.69
N CYS A 145 29.34 8.97 -11.24
CA CYS A 145 28.45 8.35 -12.22
C CYS A 145 29.25 7.96 -13.47
N LYS A 146 29.10 6.72 -13.97
CA LYS A 146 29.78 6.30 -15.20
C LYS A 146 29.21 6.95 -16.47
N THR A 147 27.96 7.41 -16.43
CA THR A 147 27.27 7.99 -17.59
C THR A 147 27.49 9.50 -17.71
N CYS A 148 27.10 10.28 -16.69
CA CYS A 148 27.20 11.74 -16.76
C CYS A 148 28.42 12.33 -16.02
N HIS A 149 29.27 11.47 -15.44
CA HIS A 149 30.47 11.86 -14.69
C HIS A 149 30.25 12.74 -13.45
N SER A 150 29.00 13.01 -13.05
CA SER A 150 28.70 13.73 -11.81
C SER A 150 29.27 13.00 -10.60
N THR A 151 29.86 13.73 -9.66
CA THR A 151 30.44 13.19 -8.44
C THR A 151 29.57 13.51 -7.22
N PHE A 152 29.45 12.59 -6.28
CA PHE A 152 28.73 12.77 -5.02
C PHE A 152 29.39 11.98 -3.90
N VAL A 153 29.02 12.27 -2.66
CA VAL A 153 29.57 11.65 -1.44
C VAL A 153 28.48 10.84 -0.78
N ASP A 154 28.81 9.62 -0.34
CA ASP A 154 27.95 8.89 0.59
C ASP A 154 28.04 9.53 1.98
N LYS A 155 27.00 10.29 2.35
CA LYS A 155 26.92 11.05 3.61
C LYS A 155 27.12 10.15 4.85
N TRP A 156 26.83 8.86 4.73
CA TRP A 156 26.72 7.94 5.85
C TRP A 156 27.79 6.85 5.83
N SER A 157 28.73 6.85 4.87
CA SER A 157 29.79 5.84 4.82
C SER A 157 30.91 6.03 5.84
N GLY A 158 31.03 7.23 6.42
CA GLY A 158 32.00 7.54 7.47
C GLY A 158 31.48 7.21 8.87
N ALA A 159 32.34 7.40 9.88
CA ALA A 159 32.03 7.16 11.27
C ALA A 159 30.86 8.02 11.77
N ASN A 160 29.98 7.42 12.57
CA ASN A 160 28.91 8.16 13.23
C ASN A 160 29.39 8.77 14.56
N HIS A 161 29.94 9.98 14.54
CA HIS A 161 30.37 10.67 15.76
C HIS A 161 29.22 11.01 16.73
N LYS A 162 27.96 10.91 16.29
CA LYS A 162 26.76 11.16 17.10
C LYS A 162 26.10 9.87 17.61
N LEU A 163 26.78 8.72 17.47
CA LEU A 163 26.24 7.40 17.73
C LEU A 163 25.62 7.25 19.12
N ASN A 164 26.40 7.48 20.19
CA ASN A 164 25.93 7.31 21.57
C ASN A 164 24.71 8.20 21.89
N PHE A 165 24.70 9.42 21.33
CA PHE A 165 23.59 10.34 21.49
C PHE A 165 22.33 9.85 20.76
N GLN A 166 22.46 9.42 19.50
CA GLN A 166 21.34 8.91 18.70
C GLN A 166 20.78 7.60 19.26
N GLU A 167 21.64 6.73 19.78
CA GLU A 167 21.26 5.51 20.50
C GLU A 167 20.41 5.85 21.74
N SER A 168 20.86 6.81 22.55
CA SER A 168 20.12 7.29 23.72
C SER A 168 18.77 7.91 23.33
N LEU A 169 18.73 8.68 22.23
CA LEU A 169 17.51 9.26 21.69
C LEU A 169 16.51 8.17 21.28
N LEU A 170 16.95 7.16 20.53
CA LEU A 170 16.09 6.04 20.14
C LEU A 170 15.62 5.25 21.35
N GLY A 171 16.50 4.97 22.33
CA GLY A 171 16.11 4.29 23.56
C GLY A 171 14.95 4.98 24.27
N LEU A 172 15.03 6.31 24.45
CA LEU A 172 13.94 7.09 25.04
C LEU A 172 12.68 7.08 24.17
N LEU A 173 12.83 7.18 22.85
CA LEU A 173 11.71 7.18 21.91
C LEU A 173 10.95 5.85 21.94
N PHE A 174 11.65 4.71 21.90
CA PHE A 174 11.06 3.37 21.99
C PHE A 174 10.50 3.04 23.39
N THR A 175 10.95 3.75 24.44
CA THR A 175 10.36 3.64 25.79
C THR A 175 9.03 4.43 25.91
N GLY A 176 8.66 5.22 24.90
CA GLY A 176 7.39 5.96 24.88
C GLY A 176 7.44 7.36 25.51
N TYR A 177 8.64 7.88 25.84
CA TYR A 177 8.77 9.25 26.33
C TYR A 177 8.28 10.26 25.29
N SER A 178 7.58 11.30 25.76
CA SER A 178 7.14 12.39 24.88
C SER A 178 8.34 13.18 24.34
N VAL A 179 8.18 13.85 23.19
CA VAL A 179 9.23 14.69 22.59
C VAL A 179 9.76 15.72 23.59
N ARG A 180 8.89 16.31 24.41
CA ARG A 180 9.27 17.29 25.43
C ARG A 180 10.18 16.67 26.50
N GLU A 181 9.87 15.46 26.95
CA GLU A 181 10.68 14.75 27.94
C GLU A 181 12.03 14.31 27.38
N ILE A 182 12.04 13.82 26.13
CA ILE A 182 13.28 13.49 25.42
C ILE A 182 14.17 14.73 25.31
N CYS A 183 13.60 15.85 24.85
CA CYS A 183 14.31 17.13 24.75
C CYS A 183 14.92 17.56 26.09
N ARG A 184 14.16 17.42 27.19
CA ARG A 184 14.64 17.74 28.54
C ARG A 184 15.75 16.80 29.01
N LYS A 185 15.61 15.48 28.81
CA LYS A 185 16.61 14.48 29.23
C LYS A 185 17.92 14.57 28.47
N LEU A 186 17.85 14.93 27.19
CA LEU A 186 19.02 15.06 26.32
C LEU A 186 19.55 16.50 26.24
N SER A 187 18.93 17.44 26.96
CA SER A 187 19.28 18.87 26.94
C SER A 187 19.34 19.47 25.53
N ILE A 188 18.34 19.14 24.70
CA ILE A 188 18.20 19.64 23.33
C ILE A 188 16.89 20.39 23.13
N ASN A 189 16.82 21.20 22.08
CA ASN A 189 15.57 21.82 21.64
C ASN A 189 14.81 20.90 20.64
N PRO A 190 13.51 21.17 20.38
CA PRO A 190 12.72 20.36 19.46
C PRO A 190 13.26 20.30 18.02
N LYS A 191 13.87 21.38 17.50
CA LYS A 191 14.45 21.37 16.15
C LYS A 191 15.58 20.34 16.07
N THR A 192 16.51 20.37 17.04
CA THR A 192 17.61 19.41 17.11
C THR A 192 17.10 17.97 17.22
N PHE A 193 15.99 17.73 17.95
CA PHE A 193 15.36 16.41 18.01
C PHE A 193 14.97 15.90 16.61
N TYR A 194 14.24 16.69 15.81
CA TYR A 194 13.85 16.26 14.46
C TYR A 194 15.02 16.17 13.49
N ASP A 195 15.97 17.10 13.55
CA ASP A 195 17.18 17.03 12.73
C ASP A 195 17.91 15.69 12.97
N HIS A 196 17.94 15.22 14.22
CA HIS A 196 18.48 13.90 14.56
C HIS A 196 17.59 12.76 14.08
N LEU A 197 16.27 12.87 14.20
CA LEU A 197 15.33 11.86 13.71
C LEU A 197 15.46 11.64 12.19
N ASP A 198 15.56 12.71 11.41
CA ASP A 198 15.75 12.67 9.95
C ASP A 198 17.09 12.03 9.58
N HIS A 199 18.15 12.36 10.31
CA HIS A 199 19.46 11.72 10.12
C HIS A 199 19.43 10.22 10.44
N ILE A 200 18.72 9.82 11.50
CA ILE A 200 18.58 8.41 11.86
C ILE A 200 17.75 7.67 10.81
N ALA A 201 16.64 8.26 10.36
CA ALA A 201 15.78 7.70 9.30
C ALA A 201 16.57 7.47 8.00
N SER A 202 17.38 8.45 7.57
CA SER A 202 18.22 8.31 6.38
C SER A 202 19.28 7.20 6.51
N ARG A 203 19.89 7.04 7.70
CA ARG A 203 20.79 5.89 7.98
C ARG A 203 20.05 4.56 7.92
N CYS A 204 18.84 4.49 8.48
CA CYS A 204 17.97 3.32 8.44
C CYS A 204 17.61 2.93 7.00
N ARG A 205 17.22 3.88 6.16
CA ARG A 205 16.97 3.67 4.72
C ARG A 205 18.20 3.10 4.02
N ARG A 206 19.39 3.67 4.28
CA ARG A 206 20.65 3.16 3.71
C ARG A 206 20.96 1.73 4.11
N LYS A 207 20.78 1.38 5.39
CA LYS A 207 21.01 0.02 5.90
C LYS A 207 20.06 -0.98 5.22
N LEU A 208 18.78 -0.63 5.15
CA LEU A 208 17.76 -1.47 4.53
C LEU A 208 17.96 -1.64 3.02
N ALA A 209 18.33 -0.60 2.29
CA ALA A 209 18.52 -0.67 0.83
C ALA A 209 19.46 -1.81 0.39
N MET A 210 20.52 -2.08 1.16
CA MET A 210 21.44 -3.18 0.89
C MET A 210 20.83 -4.56 1.20
N ILE A 211 20.05 -4.64 2.28
CA ILE A 211 19.45 -5.90 2.76
C ILE A 211 18.25 -6.28 1.88
N ASP A 212 17.40 -5.31 1.54
CA ASP A 212 16.28 -5.44 0.63
C ASP A 212 16.76 -5.97 -0.73
N ALA A 213 17.79 -5.34 -1.31
CA ALA A 213 18.33 -5.77 -2.60
C ALA A 213 18.85 -7.21 -2.59
N ARG A 214 19.47 -7.64 -1.48
CA ARG A 214 19.92 -9.04 -1.35
C ARG A 214 18.73 -10.00 -1.32
N TRP A 215 17.67 -9.69 -0.58
CA TRP A 215 16.48 -10.53 -0.59
C TRP A 215 15.88 -10.62 -1.99
N VAL A 216 15.61 -9.45 -2.59
CA VAL A 216 14.92 -9.34 -3.86
C VAL A 216 15.67 -10.08 -4.98
N ASN A 217 17.00 -9.97 -5.03
CA ASN A 217 17.81 -10.64 -6.05
C ASN A 217 17.86 -12.17 -5.89
N HIS A 218 17.84 -12.67 -4.65
CA HIS A 218 18.07 -14.10 -4.36
C HIS A 218 16.81 -14.90 -4.01
N ALA A 219 15.67 -14.24 -3.77
CA ALA A 219 14.39 -14.92 -3.55
C ALA A 219 14.09 -15.87 -4.71
N LYS A 220 13.57 -17.07 -4.44
CA LYS A 220 13.14 -18.02 -5.49
C LYS A 220 11.71 -17.76 -5.94
N ALA A 221 10.89 -17.31 -5.00
CA ALA A 221 9.53 -16.82 -5.17
C ALA A 221 9.29 -15.79 -4.05
N TYR A 222 8.23 -15.02 -4.20
CA TYR A 222 7.83 -13.99 -3.24
C TYR A 222 6.46 -14.35 -2.67
N GLN A 223 6.35 -14.37 -1.35
CA GLN A 223 5.06 -14.47 -0.66
C GLN A 223 4.85 -13.21 0.15
N PHE A 224 4.09 -12.28 -0.42
CA PHE A 224 3.81 -11.00 0.19
C PHE A 224 2.48 -11.02 0.92
N ALA A 225 2.48 -10.32 2.05
CA ALA A 225 1.27 -9.82 2.67
C ALA A 225 1.25 -8.30 2.51
N SER A 226 0.09 -7.74 2.22
CA SER A 226 -0.17 -6.31 2.15
C SER A 226 -1.31 -5.95 3.08
N HIS A 227 -1.18 -4.86 3.82
CA HIS A 227 -2.25 -4.31 4.65
C HIS A 227 -2.22 -2.79 4.61
N TYR A 228 -3.35 -2.15 4.86
CA TYR A 228 -3.44 -0.71 4.97
C TYR A 228 -4.30 -0.30 6.17
N GLN A 229 -3.93 0.79 6.84
CA GLN A 229 -4.70 1.37 7.93
C GLN A 229 -4.53 2.89 8.00
N PRO A 230 -5.43 3.65 8.65
CA PRO A 230 -5.19 5.05 8.95
C PRO A 230 -3.88 5.25 9.73
N LEU A 231 -3.06 6.23 9.33
CA LEU A 231 -1.82 6.54 10.04
C LEU A 231 -2.10 7.17 11.42
N GLN A 232 -3.07 8.07 11.46
CA GLN A 232 -3.52 8.77 12.67
C GLN A 232 -5.02 8.52 12.85
N ALA A 233 -5.40 7.36 13.40
CA ALA A 233 -6.79 6.89 13.42
C ALA A 233 -7.80 7.87 14.05
N HIS A 234 -7.38 8.65 15.05
CA HIS A 234 -8.24 9.62 15.73
C HIS A 234 -8.28 11.00 15.07
N SER A 235 -7.54 11.21 13.98
CA SER A 235 -7.44 12.49 13.28
C SER A 235 -8.52 12.69 12.22
N HIS A 236 -8.99 11.60 11.60
CA HIS A 236 -9.82 11.62 10.41
C HIS A 236 -9.22 12.46 9.27
N ASN A 237 -7.89 12.43 9.10
CA ASN A 237 -7.18 13.26 8.12
C ASN A 237 -7.02 12.65 6.73
N GLY A 238 -7.64 11.50 6.47
CA GLY A 238 -7.57 10.79 5.18
C GLY A 238 -6.20 10.20 4.82
N VAL A 239 -5.23 10.23 5.73
CA VAL A 239 -3.91 9.62 5.50
C VAL A 239 -3.90 8.17 5.96
N TYR A 240 -3.77 7.29 4.98
CA TYR A 240 -3.59 5.85 5.10
C TYR A 240 -2.13 5.46 4.89
N TRP A 241 -1.74 4.41 5.62
CA TRP A 241 -0.44 3.78 5.57
C TRP A 241 -0.58 2.39 4.98
N ILE A 242 0.01 2.18 3.80
CA ILE A 242 0.06 0.88 3.11
C ILE A 242 1.43 0.27 3.40
N ALA A 243 1.47 -0.98 3.85
CA ALA A 243 2.69 -1.74 4.04
C ALA A 243 2.61 -3.09 3.32
N THR A 244 3.74 -3.51 2.75
CA THR A 244 3.92 -4.82 2.13
C THR A 244 5.23 -5.46 2.60
N GLY A 245 5.16 -6.73 2.95
CA GLY A 245 6.30 -7.50 3.45
C GLY A 245 6.13 -9.00 3.24
N ASP A 246 7.15 -9.75 3.62
CA ASP A 246 7.10 -11.21 3.61
C ASP A 246 6.02 -11.73 4.56
N ALA A 247 5.11 -12.54 4.04
CA ALA A 247 3.92 -13.00 4.76
C ALA A 247 4.23 -13.93 5.93
N GLN A 248 5.36 -14.65 5.87
CA GLN A 248 5.70 -15.67 6.86
C GLN A 248 6.52 -15.07 8.01
N THR A 249 7.57 -14.34 7.65
CA THR A 249 8.58 -13.81 8.59
C THR A 249 8.25 -12.43 9.11
N GLY A 250 7.35 -11.70 8.44
CA GLY A 250 7.00 -10.32 8.78
C GLY A 250 8.06 -9.29 8.41
N TYR A 251 9.01 -9.64 7.56
CA TYR A 251 10.00 -8.69 7.05
C TYR A 251 9.32 -7.67 6.13
N ILE A 252 9.42 -6.38 6.45
CA ILE A 252 8.74 -5.32 5.70
C ILE A 252 9.61 -4.84 4.55
N LEU A 253 9.18 -5.12 3.31
CA LEU A 253 9.86 -4.68 2.09
C LEU A 253 9.60 -3.21 1.79
N CYS A 254 8.36 -2.77 1.96
CA CYS A 254 7.92 -1.48 1.46
C CYS A 254 6.78 -0.92 2.30
N GLN A 255 6.75 0.41 2.44
CA GLN A 255 5.64 1.12 3.06
C GLN A 255 5.48 2.50 2.44
N HIS A 256 4.23 2.92 2.23
CA HIS A 256 3.90 4.20 1.62
C HIS A 256 2.71 4.87 2.31
N LEU A 257 2.71 6.20 2.28
CA LEU A 257 1.58 7.03 2.70
C LEU A 257 0.97 7.69 1.47
N ASN A 258 -0.35 7.83 1.45
CA ASN A 258 -1.07 8.67 0.48
C ASN A 258 -1.00 10.16 0.87
N TYR A 259 0.21 10.62 1.19
CA TYR A 259 0.47 11.97 1.66
C TYR A 259 1.84 12.46 1.21
N SER A 260 1.91 13.75 0.87
CA SER A 260 3.11 14.46 0.49
C SER A 260 3.29 15.70 1.37
N ALA A 261 4.46 15.85 2.01
CA ALA A 261 4.74 16.99 2.88
C ALA A 261 5.12 18.26 2.11
N ASP A 262 5.57 18.09 0.86
CA ASP A 262 6.21 19.13 0.05
C ASP A 262 5.33 19.61 -1.11
N GLU A 263 4.18 18.96 -1.32
CA GLU A 263 3.24 19.31 -2.37
C GLU A 263 2.00 20.03 -1.82
N GLN A 264 1.28 20.72 -2.70
CA GLN A 264 0.03 21.42 -2.40
C GLN A 264 -1.14 20.73 -3.12
N PRO A 265 -2.34 20.71 -2.50
CA PRO A 265 -3.54 20.13 -3.11
C PRO A 265 -4.10 21.03 -4.21
N THR A 266 -3.45 20.98 -5.36
CA THR A 266 -3.87 21.68 -6.59
C THR A 266 -4.80 20.80 -7.42
N GLY A 267 -5.61 21.42 -8.28
CA GLY A 267 -6.59 20.73 -9.14
C GLY A 267 -8.03 21.12 -8.85
N SER A 268 -8.96 20.41 -9.48
CA SER A 268 -10.41 20.60 -9.31
C SER A 268 -10.91 20.08 -7.95
N LEU A 269 -12.06 20.61 -7.50
CA LEU A 269 -12.75 20.11 -6.32
C LEU A 269 -13.23 18.67 -6.54
N ASP A 270 -13.86 18.44 -7.69
CA ASP A 270 -14.29 17.11 -8.09
C ASP A 270 -13.16 16.33 -8.73
N HIS A 271 -13.18 15.01 -8.60
CA HIS A 271 -12.16 14.16 -9.21
C HIS A 271 -12.41 14.04 -10.71
N ASP A 272 -11.51 14.59 -11.53
CA ASP A 272 -11.52 14.42 -12.98
C ASP A 272 -10.30 13.60 -13.45
N PRO A 273 -10.47 12.33 -13.85
CA PRO A 273 -9.37 11.47 -14.31
C PRO A 273 -8.82 11.87 -15.69
N TYR A 274 -9.44 12.83 -16.38
CA TYR A 274 -8.97 13.35 -17.68
C TYR A 274 -8.11 14.61 -17.56
N GLN A 275 -8.05 15.23 -16.37
CA GLN A 275 -7.23 16.41 -16.10
C GLN A 275 -6.05 16.07 -15.21
N THR A 276 -4.94 16.78 -15.35
CA THR A 276 -3.73 16.59 -14.52
C THR A 276 -3.43 17.90 -13.78
N PRO A 277 -3.30 17.90 -12.44
CA PRO A 277 -3.35 16.75 -11.54
C PRO A 277 -4.80 16.35 -11.14
N ALA A 278 -5.06 15.03 -11.13
CA ALA A 278 -6.26 14.36 -10.63
C ALA A 278 -6.03 13.62 -9.29
N ARG A 279 -4.78 13.48 -8.83
CA ARG A 279 -4.46 12.64 -7.65
C ARG A 279 -4.72 13.30 -6.30
N PHE A 280 -4.80 14.62 -6.21
CA PHE A 280 -4.87 15.33 -4.92
C PHE A 280 -6.29 15.49 -4.41
N VAL A 281 -6.52 15.11 -3.15
CA VAL A 281 -7.75 15.48 -2.45
C VAL A 281 -7.72 17.00 -2.22
N PRO A 282 -8.75 17.76 -2.63
CA PRO A 282 -8.79 19.19 -2.43
C PRO A 282 -9.07 19.55 -0.96
N GLN A 283 -8.66 20.75 -0.53
CA GLN A 283 -8.93 21.22 0.84
C GLN A 283 -10.44 21.33 1.15
N GLY A 284 -11.26 21.60 0.13
CA GLY A 284 -12.72 21.67 0.26
C GLY A 284 -13.44 20.33 0.22
N TYR A 285 -12.73 19.19 0.22
CA TYR A 285 -13.36 17.87 0.22
C TYR A 285 -14.24 17.69 1.47
N ALA A 286 -15.49 17.30 1.24
CA ALA A 286 -16.45 17.01 2.30
C ALA A 286 -16.66 15.50 2.42
N ALA A 287 -16.68 15.00 3.66
CA ALA A 287 -17.09 13.64 3.96
C ALA A 287 -18.58 13.46 3.61
N GLU A 288 -18.89 12.45 2.80
CA GLU A 288 -20.26 12.12 2.39
C GLU A 288 -20.86 10.94 3.16
N ALA A 289 -20.05 10.21 3.93
CA ALA A 289 -20.47 9.02 4.64
C ALA A 289 -21.28 9.36 5.89
N GLN A 290 -22.27 8.55 6.20
CA GLN A 290 -22.91 8.57 7.52
C GLN A 290 -22.10 7.74 8.51
N ALA A 291 -22.05 8.19 9.76
CA ALA A 291 -21.43 7.41 10.84
C ALA A 291 -22.19 6.08 10.98
N THR A 292 -21.52 4.98 10.62
CA THR A 292 -22.10 3.65 10.74
C THR A 292 -21.69 3.05 12.09
N PRO A 293 -22.63 2.54 12.91
CA PRO A 293 -22.30 1.90 14.18
C PRO A 293 -21.36 0.72 13.95
N HIS A 294 -20.32 0.61 14.78
CA HIS A 294 -19.45 -0.57 14.75
C HIS A 294 -20.24 -1.79 15.22
N LYS A 295 -20.39 -2.81 14.36
CA LYS A 295 -20.97 -4.09 14.73
C LYS A 295 -19.86 -5.02 15.22
N ALA A 296 -19.92 -5.43 16.48
CA ALA A 296 -19.06 -6.49 17.00
C ALA A 296 -19.57 -7.83 16.45
N LEU A 297 -18.94 -8.31 15.38
CA LEU A 297 -19.28 -9.57 14.71
C LEU A 297 -18.26 -10.63 15.08
N THR A 298 -18.74 -11.76 15.60
CA THR A 298 -17.87 -12.86 16.06
C THR A 298 -17.67 -13.90 14.95
N LEU A 299 -18.70 -14.19 14.15
CA LEU A 299 -18.63 -15.18 13.09
C LEU A 299 -17.90 -14.64 11.87
N LEU A 300 -16.89 -15.37 11.40
CA LEU A 300 -16.08 -15.02 10.22
C LEU A 300 -16.93 -14.67 9.00
N ARG A 301 -17.94 -15.49 8.71
CA ARG A 301 -18.84 -15.28 7.56
C ARG A 301 -19.61 -13.96 7.67
N GLU A 302 -20.04 -13.59 8.87
CA GLU A 302 -20.72 -12.30 9.09
C GLU A 302 -19.76 -11.13 8.92
N ARG A 303 -18.49 -11.27 9.35
CA ARG A 303 -17.46 -10.25 9.10
C ARG A 303 -17.22 -10.03 7.61
N ILE A 304 -17.11 -11.11 6.84
CA ILE A 304 -16.92 -11.04 5.37
C ILE A 304 -18.12 -10.38 4.70
N ASP A 305 -19.34 -10.78 5.06
CA ASP A 305 -20.56 -10.20 4.49
C ASP A 305 -20.70 -8.71 4.86
N ASN A 306 -20.50 -8.37 6.13
CA ASN A 306 -20.56 -7.00 6.61
C ASN A 306 -19.52 -6.11 5.90
N ARG A 307 -18.31 -6.63 5.65
CA ARG A 307 -17.28 -5.89 4.90
C ARG A 307 -17.73 -5.59 3.47
N TYR A 308 -18.39 -6.52 2.76
CA TYR A 308 -18.97 -6.22 1.45
C TYR A 308 -20.02 -5.10 1.52
N GLN A 309 -20.90 -5.13 2.53
CA GLN A 309 -21.92 -4.08 2.71
C GLN A 309 -21.30 -2.71 2.97
N LEU A 310 -20.28 -2.65 3.83
CA LEU A 310 -19.55 -1.40 4.12
C LEU A 310 -18.85 -0.85 2.86
N ILE A 311 -18.25 -1.73 2.05
CA ILE A 311 -17.61 -1.34 0.79
C ILE A 311 -18.64 -0.79 -0.20
N LEU A 312 -19.79 -1.45 -0.36
CA LEU A 312 -20.86 -1.04 -1.27
C LEU A 312 -21.51 0.27 -0.86
N ALA A 313 -21.53 0.58 0.43
CA ALA A 313 -22.05 1.84 0.95
C ALA A 313 -21.14 3.04 0.62
N ARG A 314 -19.90 2.83 0.17
CA ARG A 314 -18.99 3.92 -0.19
C ARG A 314 -19.47 4.63 -1.45
N ALA A 315 -19.26 5.94 -1.46
CA ALA A 315 -19.38 6.79 -2.64
C ALA A 315 -18.58 6.28 -3.85
N ASN A 316 -17.35 5.83 -3.57
CA ASN A 316 -16.46 5.14 -4.49
C ASN A 316 -15.95 3.89 -3.76
N VAL A 317 -16.25 2.70 -4.29
CA VAL A 317 -15.95 1.42 -3.65
C VAL A 317 -14.46 1.22 -3.37
N GLU A 318 -13.59 1.85 -4.15
CA GLU A 318 -12.13 1.75 -4.02
C GLU A 318 -11.49 2.80 -3.14
N ASP A 319 -12.22 3.86 -2.79
CA ASP A 319 -11.69 4.93 -1.96
C ASP A 319 -12.16 4.75 -0.51
N PRO A 320 -11.28 4.30 0.42
CA PRO A 320 -11.66 4.14 1.82
C PRO A 320 -11.98 5.47 2.52
N MET A 321 -11.64 6.63 1.93
CA MET A 321 -12.11 7.94 2.42
C MET A 321 -13.63 8.06 2.34
N GLY A 322 -14.28 7.30 1.46
CA GLY A 322 -15.74 7.18 1.40
C GLY A 322 -16.38 6.56 2.65
N ASN A 323 -15.59 6.06 3.62
CA ASN A 323 -16.09 5.63 4.93
C ASN A 323 -16.05 6.74 5.99
N LEU A 324 -15.38 7.87 5.70
CA LEU A 324 -15.20 8.94 6.68
C LEU A 324 -16.49 9.73 6.83
N ALA A 325 -17.01 9.79 8.05
CA ALA A 325 -18.12 10.69 8.41
C ALA A 325 -17.64 12.12 8.72
N GLN A 326 -16.36 12.28 9.02
CA GLN A 326 -15.68 13.55 9.24
C GLN A 326 -14.35 13.52 8.52
N PHE A 327 -13.92 14.65 7.99
CA PHE A 327 -12.61 14.77 7.35
C PHE A 327 -11.93 16.06 7.80
N HIS A 328 -10.73 15.93 8.35
CA HIS A 328 -9.90 17.05 8.80
C HIS A 328 -8.64 17.12 7.96
N TYR A 329 -8.62 17.99 6.97
CA TYR A 329 -7.49 18.12 6.07
C TYR A 329 -6.16 18.38 6.86
N PRO A 330 -5.03 17.73 6.51
CA PRO A 330 -3.74 18.01 7.13
C PRO A 330 -3.35 19.49 7.09
N SER A 331 -2.78 20.00 8.19
CA SER A 331 -2.41 21.42 8.31
C SER A 331 -1.26 21.86 7.39
N LYS A 332 -0.52 20.91 6.79
CA LYS A 332 0.52 21.14 5.79
C LYS A 332 0.49 19.96 4.82
N GLY A 333 0.91 20.19 3.58
CA GLY A 333 1.10 19.17 2.57
C GLY A 333 -0.18 18.84 1.80
N ALA A 334 -0.12 17.78 1.02
CA ALA A 334 -1.21 17.31 0.18
C ALA A 334 -1.58 15.86 0.51
N VAL A 335 -2.88 15.58 0.63
CA VAL A 335 -3.40 14.22 0.66
C VAL A 335 -3.59 13.76 -0.77
N ILE A 336 -3.07 12.58 -1.07
CA ILE A 336 -3.26 11.91 -2.36
C ILE A 336 -4.43 10.94 -2.20
N ARG A 337 -5.30 10.87 -3.20
CA ARG A 337 -6.42 9.93 -3.23
C ARG A 337 -5.87 8.50 -3.08
N PRO A 338 -6.33 7.71 -2.09
CA PRO A 338 -5.76 6.40 -1.78
C PRO A 338 -5.57 5.46 -2.99
N PRO A 339 -6.50 5.41 -3.98
CA PRO A 339 -6.31 4.57 -5.17
C PRO A 339 -5.02 4.89 -5.95
N TYR A 340 -4.62 6.15 -6.09
CA TYR A 340 -3.39 6.49 -6.80
C TYR A 340 -2.15 5.92 -6.08
N THR A 341 -2.13 6.03 -4.75
CA THR A 341 -1.02 5.51 -3.94
C THR A 341 -1.02 3.98 -3.90
N SER A 342 -2.16 3.28 -3.88
CA SER A 342 -2.18 1.82 -3.89
C SER A 342 -1.65 1.22 -5.20
N TYR A 343 -2.02 1.81 -6.35
CA TYR A 343 -1.51 1.41 -7.65
C TYR A 343 0.00 1.68 -7.77
N ALA A 344 0.44 2.88 -7.37
CA ALA A 344 1.86 3.22 -7.35
C ALA A 344 2.67 2.35 -6.37
N HIS A 345 2.09 1.97 -5.23
CA HIS A 345 2.72 1.06 -4.27
C HIS A 345 2.97 -0.32 -4.89
N TYR A 346 1.96 -0.94 -5.52
CA TYR A 346 2.16 -2.25 -6.16
C TYR A 346 3.06 -2.18 -7.39
N LEU A 347 3.02 -1.09 -8.17
CA LEU A 347 3.99 -0.86 -9.25
C LEU A 347 5.41 -0.89 -8.70
N HIS A 348 5.67 -0.18 -7.60
CA HIS A 348 6.99 -0.16 -6.97
C HIS A 348 7.41 -1.52 -6.40
N VAL A 349 6.51 -2.21 -5.69
CA VAL A 349 6.80 -3.53 -5.11
C VAL A 349 7.12 -4.56 -6.20
N LEU A 350 6.32 -4.60 -7.27
CA LEU A 350 6.48 -5.60 -8.33
C LEU A 350 7.65 -5.29 -9.27
N ASP A 351 8.04 -4.02 -9.41
CA ASP A 351 9.23 -3.59 -10.15
C ASP A 351 10.54 -4.02 -9.46
N MET A 352 10.54 -4.13 -8.13
CA MET A 352 11.67 -4.74 -7.42
C MET A 352 11.77 -6.24 -7.72
N CYS A 353 10.64 -6.94 -7.89
CA CYS A 353 10.62 -8.38 -8.08
C CYS A 353 11.10 -8.82 -9.46
N ASP A 354 11.83 -9.94 -9.52
CA ASP A 354 12.16 -10.59 -10.79
C ASP A 354 10.86 -10.95 -11.56
N PRO A 355 10.69 -10.50 -12.82
CA PRO A 355 9.51 -10.82 -13.64
C PRO A 355 9.27 -12.32 -13.85
N GLY A 356 10.34 -13.12 -13.88
CA GLY A 356 10.29 -14.58 -14.08
C GLY A 356 9.91 -15.36 -12.83
N LYS A 357 10.00 -14.77 -11.64
CA LYS A 357 9.72 -15.47 -10.37
C LYS A 357 8.28 -15.26 -9.90
N ARG A 358 7.72 -16.31 -9.28
CA ARG A 358 6.33 -16.30 -8.80
C ARG A 358 6.15 -15.33 -7.65
N VAL A 359 5.01 -14.64 -7.66
CA VAL A 359 4.60 -13.72 -6.60
C VAL A 359 3.22 -14.14 -6.09
N SER A 360 3.09 -14.37 -4.79
CA SER A 360 1.78 -14.51 -4.12
C SER A 360 1.53 -13.28 -3.26
N ILE A 361 0.36 -12.66 -3.35
CA ILE A 361 -0.02 -11.46 -2.58
C ILE A 361 -1.30 -11.76 -1.81
N PHE A 362 -1.20 -11.66 -0.49
CA PHE A 362 -2.29 -11.78 0.46
C PHE A 362 -2.70 -10.38 0.91
N MET A 363 -4.00 -10.07 0.88
CA MET A 363 -4.50 -8.74 1.21
C MET A 363 -5.82 -8.81 2.00
N PRO A 364 -6.18 -7.79 2.79
CA PRO A 364 -7.51 -7.70 3.39
C PRO A 364 -8.59 -7.61 2.32
N GLN A 365 -9.83 -7.96 2.68
CA GLN A 365 -11.01 -7.79 1.83
C GLN A 365 -11.33 -6.29 1.64
N ASP A 366 -10.67 -5.65 0.67
CA ASP A 366 -10.93 -4.27 0.29
C ASP A 366 -10.57 -3.99 -1.18
N PRO A 367 -11.43 -3.30 -1.95
CA PRO A 367 -11.17 -3.02 -3.36
C PRO A 367 -9.95 -2.13 -3.59
N LEU A 368 -9.56 -1.29 -2.62
CA LEU A 368 -8.39 -0.42 -2.73
C LEU A 368 -7.12 -1.19 -3.12
N LEU A 369 -6.85 -2.31 -2.43
CA LEU A 369 -5.69 -3.14 -2.70
C LEU A 369 -5.97 -4.16 -3.80
N ARG A 370 -7.18 -4.74 -3.85
CA ARG A 370 -7.55 -5.72 -4.90
C ARG A 370 -7.41 -5.15 -6.30
N SER A 371 -7.99 -3.97 -6.55
CA SER A 371 -8.00 -3.41 -7.90
C SER A 371 -6.61 -2.98 -8.34
N ALA A 372 -5.81 -2.43 -7.43
CA ALA A 372 -4.41 -2.12 -7.67
C ALA A 372 -3.60 -3.40 -7.98
N ALA A 373 -3.69 -4.42 -7.13
CA ALA A 373 -2.97 -5.69 -7.29
C ALA A 373 -3.35 -6.40 -8.60
N LEU A 374 -4.64 -6.50 -8.92
CA LEU A 374 -5.13 -7.09 -10.18
C LEU A 374 -4.61 -6.32 -11.40
N SER A 375 -4.65 -4.99 -11.34
CA SER A 375 -4.30 -4.16 -12.49
C SER A 375 -2.82 -4.21 -12.79
N VAL A 376 -1.99 -4.01 -11.77
CA VAL A 376 -0.53 -3.99 -11.92
C VAL A 376 0.00 -5.39 -12.23
N SER A 377 -0.66 -6.44 -11.73
CA SER A 377 -0.27 -7.83 -12.01
C SER A 377 -0.82 -8.37 -13.33
N LEU A 378 -1.47 -7.57 -14.19
CA LEU A 378 -2.14 -8.08 -15.40
C LEU A 378 -1.22 -8.95 -16.27
N SER A 379 0.04 -8.54 -16.47
CA SER A 379 1.03 -9.33 -17.21
C SER A 379 1.34 -10.66 -16.51
N ARG A 380 1.54 -10.64 -15.19
CA ARG A 380 1.79 -11.86 -14.39
C ARG A 380 0.58 -12.79 -14.34
N ILE A 381 -0.65 -12.25 -14.33
CA ILE A 381 -1.89 -13.03 -14.42
C ILE A 381 -1.95 -13.76 -15.75
N ARG A 382 -1.70 -13.06 -16.87
CA ARG A 382 -1.66 -13.65 -18.22
C ARG A 382 -0.59 -14.74 -18.34
N CYS A 383 0.58 -14.53 -17.73
CA CYS A 383 1.66 -15.52 -17.68
C CYS A 383 1.53 -16.55 -16.55
N GLN A 384 0.41 -16.58 -15.82
CA GLN A 384 0.15 -17.53 -14.71
C GLN A 384 1.24 -17.56 -13.62
N ASN A 385 1.90 -16.42 -13.40
CA ASN A 385 3.05 -16.27 -12.49
C ASN A 385 2.72 -15.40 -11.25
N VAL A 386 1.45 -15.36 -10.86
CA VAL A 386 0.98 -14.66 -9.67
C VAL A 386 -0.16 -15.42 -8.99
N ASP A 387 -0.28 -15.28 -7.68
CA ASP A 387 -1.46 -15.64 -6.90
C ASP A 387 -1.94 -14.41 -6.12
N LEU A 388 -3.20 -14.02 -6.27
CA LEU A 388 -3.79 -12.91 -5.53
C LEU A 388 -4.95 -13.45 -4.70
N MET A 389 -5.03 -13.08 -3.43
CA MET A 389 -6.11 -13.54 -2.57
C MET A 389 -6.47 -12.56 -1.47
N TYR A 390 -7.75 -12.55 -1.12
CA TYR A 390 -8.18 -12.02 0.17
C TYR A 390 -7.93 -13.05 1.26
N VAL A 391 -7.58 -12.56 2.44
CA VAL A 391 -7.49 -13.34 3.68
C VAL A 391 -8.27 -12.62 4.76
N GLU A 392 -9.08 -13.38 5.49
CA GLU A 392 -9.73 -12.96 6.74
C GLU A 392 -9.56 -14.13 7.72
N GLU A 393 -9.04 -13.85 8.92
CA GLU A 393 -8.76 -14.91 9.89
C GLU A 393 -9.02 -14.44 11.33
N ASP A 394 -9.50 -15.34 12.17
CA ASP A 394 -9.62 -15.04 13.59
C ASP A 394 -8.23 -14.88 14.23
N PRO A 395 -8.11 -14.03 15.28
CA PRO A 395 -6.92 -13.98 16.10
C PRO A 395 -6.53 -15.37 16.60
N ASP A 396 -5.24 -15.67 16.54
CA ASP A 396 -4.65 -16.96 16.94
C ASP A 396 -5.11 -18.17 16.11
N TRP A 397 -5.65 -17.96 14.90
CA TRP A 397 -5.76 -19.06 13.92
C TRP A 397 -4.43 -19.82 13.83
N GLN A 398 -4.51 -21.13 14.05
CA GLN A 398 -3.44 -22.08 13.83
C GLN A 398 -3.98 -23.14 12.89
N ALA A 399 -3.28 -23.34 11.78
CA ALA A 399 -3.66 -24.40 10.85
C ALA A 399 -3.46 -25.77 11.53
N GLN A 400 -4.54 -26.49 11.78
CA GLN A 400 -4.46 -27.91 12.11
C GLN A 400 -4.22 -28.70 10.81
N SER A 401 -3.45 -29.79 10.93
CA SER A 401 -3.23 -30.73 9.82
C SER A 401 -3.64 -32.14 10.25
N PRO A 402 -4.61 -32.78 9.57
CA PRO A 402 -5.40 -32.25 8.45
C PRO A 402 -6.43 -31.20 8.90
N LEU A 403 -6.85 -30.32 7.98
CA LEU A 403 -8.00 -29.44 8.20
C LEU A 403 -9.27 -30.30 8.20
N GLU A 404 -10.14 -30.13 9.20
CA GLU A 404 -11.34 -30.97 9.37
C GLU A 404 -12.27 -30.92 8.16
N LYS A 405 -12.70 -29.70 7.78
CA LYS A 405 -13.63 -29.44 6.68
C LYS A 405 -13.41 -28.03 6.13
N THR A 406 -13.44 -27.91 4.79
CA THR A 406 -13.42 -26.62 4.10
C THR A 406 -14.76 -26.39 3.41
N ASP A 407 -15.48 -25.34 3.81
CA ASP A 407 -16.72 -24.92 3.19
C ASP A 407 -16.43 -23.91 2.06
N ILE A 408 -17.05 -24.11 0.89
CA ILE A 408 -16.95 -23.17 -0.24
C ILE A 408 -18.24 -22.36 -0.31
N VAL A 409 -18.13 -21.04 -0.24
CA VAL A 409 -19.26 -20.11 -0.33
C VAL A 409 -18.98 -19.00 -1.34
N HIS A 410 -20.00 -18.60 -2.09
CA HIS A 410 -19.93 -17.43 -2.97
C HIS A 410 -20.56 -16.24 -2.25
N MET A 411 -19.82 -15.15 -2.09
CA MET A 411 -20.24 -14.00 -1.28
C MET A 411 -20.02 -12.68 -2.02
N GLY A 412 -20.78 -11.67 -1.61
CA GLY A 412 -20.73 -10.33 -2.19
C GLY A 412 -21.23 -10.25 -3.63
N TRP A 413 -21.21 -9.03 -4.18
CA TRP A 413 -21.72 -8.75 -5.51
C TRP A 413 -20.86 -9.36 -6.63
N TRP A 414 -19.56 -9.55 -6.38
CA TRP A 414 -18.63 -10.21 -7.30
C TRP A 414 -18.77 -11.73 -7.30
N ARG A 415 -19.60 -12.30 -6.41
CA ARG A 415 -19.71 -13.75 -6.18
C ARG A 415 -18.34 -14.38 -5.89
N ASP A 416 -17.53 -13.64 -5.15
CA ASP A 416 -16.19 -14.04 -4.73
C ASP A 416 -16.26 -15.42 -4.04
N ARG A 417 -15.41 -16.34 -4.49
CA ARG A 417 -15.40 -17.73 -4.03
C ARG A 417 -14.51 -17.85 -2.79
N TRP A 418 -15.14 -17.81 -1.63
CA TRP A 418 -14.48 -17.99 -0.34
C TRP A 418 -14.39 -19.46 0.03
N ALA A 419 -13.21 -19.89 0.47
CA ALA A 419 -12.99 -21.14 1.16
C ALA A 419 -12.78 -20.84 2.64
N ILE A 420 -13.61 -21.45 3.49
CA ILE A 420 -13.64 -21.22 4.93
C ILE A 420 -13.36 -22.54 5.64
N ALA A 421 -12.37 -22.55 6.53
CA ALA A 421 -12.11 -23.67 7.42
C ALA A 421 -12.23 -23.23 8.89
N HIS A 422 -12.52 -24.21 9.73
CA HIS A 422 -12.65 -24.06 11.17
C HIS A 422 -11.61 -24.93 11.87
N SER A 423 -11.18 -24.46 13.04
CA SER A 423 -10.33 -25.19 13.96
C SER A 423 -10.78 -24.84 15.39
N GLY A 424 -11.54 -25.75 16.01
CA GLY A 424 -12.25 -25.46 17.25
C GLY A 424 -13.21 -24.28 17.09
N THR A 425 -13.02 -23.22 17.88
CA THR A 425 -13.83 -21.98 17.83
C THR A 425 -13.29 -20.92 16.88
N LYS A 426 -12.19 -21.21 16.19
CA LYS A 426 -11.51 -20.27 15.29
C LYS A 426 -11.80 -20.62 13.84
N ALA A 427 -11.82 -19.61 12.99
CA ALA A 427 -12.06 -19.75 11.56
C ALA A 427 -11.07 -18.92 10.74
N LYS A 428 -10.83 -19.39 9.52
CA LYS A 428 -10.08 -18.65 8.51
C LYS A 428 -10.76 -18.80 7.16
N GLY A 429 -10.84 -17.68 6.45
CA GLY A 429 -11.38 -17.55 5.12
C GLY A 429 -10.31 -17.05 4.17
N ILE A 430 -10.27 -17.65 2.99
CA ILE A 430 -9.49 -17.14 1.86
C ILE A 430 -10.41 -16.98 0.65
N CYS A 431 -10.21 -15.93 -0.13
CA CYS A 431 -10.83 -15.81 -1.45
C CYS A 431 -9.71 -15.74 -2.48
N TYR A 432 -9.54 -16.82 -3.24
CA TYR A 432 -8.58 -16.85 -4.34
C TYR A 432 -9.11 -16.00 -5.50
N LEU A 433 -8.47 -14.87 -5.74
CA LEU A 433 -8.89 -13.90 -6.73
C LEU A 433 -8.35 -14.31 -8.10
N ALA A 434 -7.02 -14.30 -8.27
CA ALA A 434 -6.36 -14.54 -9.56
C ALA A 434 -5.15 -15.46 -9.42
N GLY A 435 -4.84 -16.19 -10.50
CA GLY A 435 -3.64 -17.00 -10.63
C GLY A 435 -3.92 -18.41 -11.15
N SER A 436 -2.97 -19.32 -10.95
CA SER A 436 -2.99 -20.70 -11.47
C SER A 436 -2.91 -21.80 -10.40
N ASN A 437 -2.89 -21.43 -9.11
CA ASN A 437 -2.84 -22.37 -7.99
C ASN A 437 -4.06 -22.21 -7.06
N PRO A 438 -5.30 -22.53 -7.49
CA PRO A 438 -6.49 -22.35 -6.67
C PRO A 438 -6.70 -23.51 -5.67
N ASP A 439 -5.67 -23.87 -4.89
CA ASP A 439 -5.73 -24.92 -3.86
C ASP A 439 -6.14 -24.35 -2.49
N PRO A 440 -7.39 -24.56 -2.05
CA PRO A 440 -7.84 -24.00 -0.78
C PRO A 440 -7.13 -24.58 0.43
N GLN A 441 -6.79 -25.87 0.40
CA GLN A 441 -6.15 -26.54 1.53
C GLN A 441 -4.76 -25.98 1.76
N HIS A 442 -3.99 -25.80 0.68
CA HIS A 442 -2.69 -25.15 0.74
C HIS A 442 -2.79 -23.71 1.29
N TRP A 443 -3.66 -22.88 0.73
CA TRP A 443 -3.72 -21.47 1.10
C TRP A 443 -4.33 -21.21 2.48
N LEU A 444 -5.27 -22.04 2.95
CA LEU A 444 -5.78 -21.94 4.32
C LEU A 444 -4.68 -22.16 5.35
N GLN A 445 -3.65 -22.94 5.01
CA GLN A 445 -2.49 -23.14 5.87
C GLN A 445 -1.47 -22.00 5.78
N HIS A 446 -1.23 -21.45 4.59
CA HIS A 446 -0.07 -20.56 4.35
C HIS A 446 -0.40 -19.07 4.19
N ALA A 447 -1.56 -18.71 3.64
CA ALA A 447 -1.88 -17.32 3.31
C ALA A 447 -2.25 -16.54 4.57
N SER A 448 -1.54 -15.46 4.89
CA SER A 448 -1.86 -14.62 6.06
C SER A 448 -1.43 -13.19 5.83
N ILE A 449 -2.15 -12.25 6.43
CA ILE A 449 -1.76 -10.84 6.51
C ILE A 449 -1.31 -10.43 7.93
N ARG A 450 -1.39 -11.35 8.90
CA ARG A 450 -1.21 -11.09 10.32
C ARG A 450 0.14 -10.45 10.65
N GLN A 451 1.21 -10.83 9.97
CA GLN A 451 2.53 -10.27 10.25
C GLN A 451 2.61 -8.77 9.94
N ILE A 452 1.92 -8.32 8.90
CA ILE A 452 1.90 -6.92 8.49
C ILE A 452 0.97 -6.12 9.39
N GLU A 453 -0.20 -6.68 9.72
CA GLU A 453 -1.09 -6.10 10.73
C GLU A 453 -0.37 -5.96 12.07
N TYR A 454 0.37 -6.99 12.50
CA TYR A 454 1.16 -6.96 13.73
C TYR A 454 2.20 -5.84 13.72
N TYR A 455 2.98 -5.73 12.64
CA TYR A 455 3.95 -4.65 12.46
C TYR A 455 3.28 -3.27 12.60
N GLN A 456 2.17 -3.07 11.88
CA GLN A 456 1.46 -1.81 11.87
C GLN A 456 0.78 -1.47 13.21
N ASN A 457 0.20 -2.46 13.90
CA ASN A 457 -0.38 -2.30 15.23
C ASN A 457 0.68 -2.03 16.30
N ARG A 458 1.84 -2.69 16.20
CA ARG A 458 2.98 -2.45 17.10
C ARG A 458 3.51 -1.02 16.97
N PHE A 459 3.56 -0.47 15.76
CA PHE A 459 3.89 0.94 15.55
C PHE A 459 2.91 1.86 16.29
N GLN A 460 1.60 1.62 16.11
CA GLN A 460 0.55 2.43 16.76
C GLN A 460 0.68 2.39 18.29
N LEU A 461 0.92 1.20 18.86
CA LEU A 461 1.08 1.03 20.31
C LEU A 461 2.35 1.71 20.84
N LEU A 462 3.51 1.47 20.21
CA LEU A 462 4.79 2.00 20.69
C LEU A 462 4.88 3.52 20.60
N PHE A 463 4.22 4.12 19.60
CA PHE A 463 4.29 5.54 19.34
C PHE A 463 2.96 6.26 19.54
N GLU A 464 2.04 5.67 20.32
CA GLU A 464 0.71 6.22 20.57
C GLU A 464 0.77 7.68 21.04
N SER A 465 1.63 7.98 22.02
CA SER A 465 1.83 9.33 22.57
C SER A 465 2.38 10.32 21.54
N PHE A 466 3.17 9.85 20.57
CA PHE A 466 3.74 10.66 19.50
C PHE A 466 2.72 10.91 18.38
N ILE A 467 2.02 9.86 17.94
CA ILE A 467 1.05 9.90 16.83
C ILE A 467 -0.16 10.76 17.21
N ASN A 468 -0.63 10.61 18.46
CA ASN A 468 -1.84 11.25 18.96
C ASN A 468 -1.58 12.55 19.73
N GLU A 469 -0.34 13.07 19.74
CA GLU A 469 -0.04 14.36 20.36
C GLU A 469 -0.97 15.45 19.77
N PRO A 470 -1.72 16.23 20.58
CA PRO A 470 -2.72 17.17 20.06
C PRO A 470 -2.17 18.15 19.02
N ARG A 471 -0.91 18.59 19.17
CA ARG A 471 -0.22 19.51 18.24
C ARG A 471 0.18 18.86 16.91
N ARG A 472 0.14 17.52 16.81
CA ARG A 472 0.53 16.72 15.64
C ARG A 472 -0.62 15.99 14.97
N LYS A 473 -1.83 16.00 15.56
CA LYS A 473 -3.01 15.29 15.05
C LYS A 473 -3.25 15.49 13.55
N LEU A 474 -2.89 16.65 13.00
CA LEU A 474 -3.01 17.00 11.57
C LEU A 474 -1.66 17.28 10.89
N ARG A 475 -0.58 16.63 11.34
CA ARG A 475 0.80 16.78 10.80
C ARG A 475 1.44 15.42 10.51
N PRO A 476 0.90 14.63 9.56
CA PRO A 476 1.41 13.31 9.22
C PRO A 476 2.87 13.31 8.74
N GLY A 477 3.34 14.41 8.12
CA GLY A 477 4.74 14.53 7.70
C GLY A 477 5.76 14.37 8.84
N GLY A 478 5.42 14.75 10.07
CA GLY A 478 6.30 14.56 11.22
C GLY A 478 6.45 13.10 11.69
N ILE A 479 5.66 12.18 11.14
CA ILE A 479 5.65 10.75 11.47
C ILE A 479 6.48 9.95 10.44
N GLN A 480 6.69 10.46 9.23
CA GLN A 480 7.42 9.76 8.16
C GLN A 480 8.82 9.28 8.58
N PRO A 481 9.68 10.11 9.21
CA PRO A 481 10.98 9.63 9.68
C PRO A 481 10.85 8.47 10.66
N LEU A 482 9.82 8.48 11.51
CA LEU A 482 9.59 7.43 12.50
C LEU A 482 9.19 6.10 11.85
N LEU A 483 8.45 6.13 10.75
CA LEU A 483 8.11 4.94 9.97
C LEU A 483 9.38 4.27 9.42
N ASP A 484 10.33 5.04 8.89
CA ASP A 484 11.59 4.49 8.36
C ASP A 484 12.47 3.87 9.44
N ILE A 485 12.55 4.54 10.59
CA ILE A 485 13.27 4.05 11.77
C ILE A 485 12.62 2.76 12.27
N PHE A 486 11.30 2.77 12.40
CA PHE A 486 10.56 1.62 12.90
C PHE A 486 10.66 0.41 11.96
N ARG A 487 10.60 0.63 10.64
CA ARG A 487 10.83 -0.43 9.65
C ARG A 487 12.20 -1.08 9.81
N ALA A 488 13.26 -0.28 9.93
CA ALA A 488 14.61 -0.83 10.06
C ALA A 488 14.83 -1.54 11.39
N TRP A 489 14.32 -0.95 12.48
CA TRP A 489 14.34 -1.58 13.80
C TRP A 489 13.54 -2.89 13.81
N HIS A 490 12.33 -2.92 13.26
CA HIS A 490 11.51 -4.13 13.19
C HIS A 490 12.20 -5.24 12.39
N ASN A 491 12.73 -4.90 11.21
CA ASN A 491 13.36 -5.88 10.34
C ASN A 491 14.65 -6.45 10.93
N LEU A 492 15.47 -5.61 11.58
CA LEU A 492 16.88 -5.93 11.88
C LEU A 492 17.21 -6.05 13.37
N CYS A 493 16.38 -5.52 14.27
CA CYS A 493 16.67 -5.45 15.71
C CYS A 493 15.61 -6.15 16.55
N TYR A 494 14.33 -6.00 16.20
CA TYR A 494 13.23 -6.56 16.97
C TYR A 494 13.22 -8.09 16.86
N GLN A 495 13.31 -8.77 18.01
CA GLN A 495 13.25 -10.22 18.09
C GLN A 495 11.83 -10.67 18.45
N ASP A 496 11.34 -11.69 17.75
CA ASP A 496 10.09 -12.37 18.06
C ASP A 496 10.21 -13.19 19.37
N LYS A 497 9.13 -13.91 19.71
CA LYS A 497 9.09 -14.77 20.90
C LYS A 497 10.13 -15.91 20.89
N HIS A 498 10.72 -16.22 19.74
CA HIS A 498 11.75 -17.23 19.57
C HIS A 498 13.16 -16.63 19.56
N GLY A 499 13.29 -15.31 19.71
CA GLY A 499 14.57 -14.63 19.73
C GLY A 499 15.14 -14.32 18.34
N PHE A 500 14.33 -14.39 17.28
CA PHE A 500 14.80 -14.11 15.92
C PHE A 500 14.17 -12.83 15.37
N THR A 501 14.96 -12.07 14.62
CA THR A 501 14.46 -10.94 13.84
C THR A 501 13.77 -11.39 12.56
N ALA A 502 12.91 -10.55 11.99
CA ALA A 502 12.30 -10.83 10.69
C ALA A 502 13.37 -11.09 9.61
N ALA A 503 14.48 -10.35 9.63
CA ALA A 503 15.59 -10.59 8.70
C ALA A 503 16.31 -11.92 8.93
N GLN A 504 16.43 -12.40 10.17
CA GLN A 504 16.98 -13.73 10.44
C GLN A 504 16.04 -14.83 9.96
N ASN A 505 14.74 -14.71 10.28
CA ASN A 505 13.73 -15.66 9.83
C ASN A 505 13.66 -15.76 8.30
N LEU A 506 13.95 -14.66 7.60
CA LEU A 506 14.02 -14.61 6.13
C LEU A 506 15.39 -15.03 5.55
N GLY A 507 16.38 -15.36 6.40
CA GLY A 507 17.72 -15.78 5.96
C GLY A 507 18.63 -14.64 5.47
N LEU A 508 18.30 -13.39 5.81
CA LEU A 508 19.07 -12.21 5.44
C LEU A 508 20.12 -11.86 6.51
N SER A 509 19.85 -12.04 7.79
CA SER A 509 20.84 -11.78 8.83
C SER A 509 21.20 -13.06 9.58
N GLN A 510 22.42 -13.11 10.13
CA GLN A 510 22.84 -14.20 11.03
C GLN A 510 22.50 -13.89 12.49
N HIS A 511 22.54 -12.61 12.88
CA HIS A 511 22.32 -12.14 14.25
C HIS A 511 21.39 -10.92 14.26
N PRO A 512 20.65 -10.68 15.37
CA PRO A 512 19.95 -9.42 15.58
C PRO A 512 20.97 -8.28 15.66
N LEU A 513 20.65 -7.14 15.05
CA LEU A 513 21.44 -5.93 15.23
C LEU A 513 21.04 -5.21 16.52
N THR A 514 22.03 -4.70 17.24
CA THR A 514 21.82 -3.69 18.27
C THR A 514 21.44 -2.33 17.65
N LEU A 515 20.86 -1.43 18.45
CA LEU A 515 20.63 -0.04 18.00
C LEU A 515 21.93 0.63 17.55
N LYS A 516 23.04 0.33 18.25
CA LYS A 516 24.36 0.82 17.90
C LYS A 516 24.80 0.36 16.51
N GLU A 517 24.62 -0.91 16.16
CA GLU A 517 24.97 -1.46 14.83
C GLU A 517 24.01 -1.00 13.73
N LEU A 518 22.75 -0.73 14.07
CA LEU A 518 21.80 -0.11 13.14
C LEU A 518 22.25 1.31 12.76
N LEU A 519 22.80 2.05 13.72
CA LEU A 519 23.18 3.47 13.58
C LEU A 519 24.64 3.70 13.16
N SER A 520 25.51 2.70 13.29
CA SER A 520 26.89 2.73 12.77
C SER A 520 26.88 2.74 11.24
#